data_AF-A0AAV0G6W8-F1
#
_entry.id   AF-A0AAV0G6W8-F1
#
_cell.length_a   1.000
_cell.length_b   1.000
_cell.length_c   1.000
_cell.angle_alpha   90.00
_cell.angle_beta   90.00
_cell.angle_gamma   90.00
#
_symmetry.space_group_name_H-M   'P 1'
#
loop_
_entity.id
_entity.type
_entity.pdbx_description
1 polymer ?
#
loop_
_entity_poly.entity_id
_entity_poly.type
_entity_poly.pdbx_seq_one_letter_code
_entity_poly.pdbx_strand_id
1 'polypeptide(L)'
;MASGMARNEVLVAYRTVLKATRKTFAGDTLMLRESAAEVRKKFDENRHVKSEEEVKRLLEDAREASTFISTMIVQAQRTDSGSFAVKPGMEHAGATLELPSEEVLKKVG
;
A
#
# COMPACT_ATOMS: atom_id res chain seq x y z
N MET A 1 31.50 5.99 -4.79
CA MET A 1 30.41 6.99 -4.71
C MET A 1 29.06 6.41 -5.17
N ALA A 2 28.97 5.62 -6.25
CA ALA A 2 27.72 5.01 -6.74
C ALA A 2 26.96 4.10 -5.73
N SER A 3 27.65 3.29 -4.93
CA SER A 3 27.03 2.41 -3.92
C SER A 3 26.26 3.16 -2.82
N GLY A 4 26.69 4.38 -2.45
CA GLY A 4 26.02 5.18 -1.42
C GLY A 4 24.70 5.79 -1.90
N MET A 5 24.62 6.15 -3.19
CA MET A 5 23.42 6.69 -3.82
C MET A 5 22.32 5.63 -3.94
N ALA A 6 22.67 4.43 -4.42
CA ALA A 6 21.75 3.30 -4.49
C ALA A 6 21.19 2.92 -3.11
N ARG A 7 22.02 2.95 -2.05
CA ARG A 7 21.55 2.69 -0.68
C ARG A 7 20.53 3.71 -0.21
N ASN A 8 20.72 4.99 -0.53
CA ASN A 8 19.76 6.04 -0.17
C ASN A 8 18.44 5.86 -0.90
N GLU A 9 18.46 5.50 -2.19
CA GLU A 9 17.25 5.24 -2.97
C GLU A 9 16.43 4.08 -2.39
N VAL A 10 17.09 2.97 -2.01
CA VAL A 10 16.43 1.83 -1.36
C VAL A 10 15.77 2.25 -0.04
N LEU A 11 16.46 3.05 0.78
CA LEU A 11 15.89 3.54 2.04
C LEU A 11 14.72 4.49 1.84
N VAL A 12 14.78 5.33 0.82
CA VAL A 12 13.67 6.22 0.46
C VAL A 12 12.48 5.39 -0.01
N ALA A 13 12.67 4.44 -0.93
CA ALA A 13 11.61 3.56 -1.41
C ALA A 13 10.93 2.81 -0.25
N TYR A 14 11.71 2.20 0.64
CA TYR A 14 11.20 1.51 1.83
C TYR A 14 10.31 2.42 2.70
N ARG A 15 10.77 3.64 2.99
CA ARG A 15 10.01 4.61 3.79
C ARG A 15 8.75 5.07 3.07
N THR A 16 8.80 5.24 1.75
CA THR A 16 7.65 5.63 0.93
C THR A 16 6.56 4.56 0.97
N VAL A 17 6.89 3.29 0.80
CA VAL A 17 5.91 2.19 0.90
C VAL A 17 5.29 2.13 2.30
N LEU A 18 6.09 2.22 3.37
CA LEU A 18 5.58 2.25 4.74
C LEU A 18 4.74 3.49 5.07
N LYS A 19 4.95 4.60 4.35
CA LYS A 19 4.13 5.81 4.51
C LYS A 19 2.79 5.63 3.79
N ALA A 20 2.79 5.02 2.61
CA ALA A 20 1.57 4.68 1.88
C ALA A 20 0.68 3.76 2.71
N THR A 21 1.22 2.65 3.25
CA THR A 21 0.44 1.72 4.09
C THR A 21 -0.16 2.40 5.32
N ARG A 22 0.63 3.24 6.01
CA ARG A 22 0.16 4.00 7.17
C ARG A 22 -0.98 4.97 6.86
N LYS A 23 -0.93 5.60 5.69
CA LYS A 23 -1.98 6.52 5.25
C LYS A 23 -3.25 5.77 4.88
N THR A 24 -3.11 4.72 4.08
CA THR A 24 -4.23 3.96 3.51
C THR A 24 -4.98 3.14 4.55
N PHE A 25 -4.28 2.51 5.50
CA PHE A 25 -4.89 1.63 6.51
C PHE A 25 -5.10 2.33 7.86
N ALA A 26 -5.23 3.66 7.87
CA ALA A 26 -5.39 4.43 9.09
C ALA A 26 -6.65 4.00 9.85
N GLY A 27 -6.47 3.50 11.08
CA GLY A 27 -7.56 2.98 11.91
C GLY A 27 -7.79 1.47 11.79
N ASP A 28 -7.11 0.78 10.85
CA ASP A 28 -7.07 -0.69 10.79
C ASP A 28 -5.73 -1.20 11.34
N THR A 29 -5.68 -1.43 12.65
CA THR A 29 -4.46 -1.88 13.34
C THR A 29 -3.94 -3.22 12.84
N LEU A 30 -4.82 -4.13 12.41
CA LEU A 30 -4.41 -5.42 11.88
C LEU A 30 -3.74 -5.24 10.52
N MET A 31 -4.39 -4.54 9.59
CA MET A 31 -3.82 -4.26 8.27
C MET A 31 -2.52 -3.46 8.36
N LEU A 32 -2.42 -2.48 9.26
CA LEU A 32 -1.17 -1.74 9.48
C LEU A 32 -0.01 -2.66 9.91
N ARG A 33 -0.29 -3.60 10.82
CA ARG A 33 0.73 -4.52 11.32
C ARG A 33 1.17 -5.50 10.23
N GLU A 34 0.22 -6.16 9.59
CA GLU A 34 0.50 -7.20 8.59
C GLU A 34 1.13 -6.59 7.33
N SER A 35 0.65 -5.44 6.85
CA SER A 35 1.27 -4.75 5.71
C SER A 35 2.70 -4.29 6.02
N ALA A 36 2.97 -3.76 7.22
CA ALA A 36 4.32 -3.39 7.60
C ALA A 36 5.26 -4.59 7.73
N ALA A 37 4.76 -5.74 8.18
CA ALA A 37 5.52 -6.98 8.24
C ALA A 37 5.88 -7.50 6.84
N GLU A 38 4.92 -7.51 5.91
CA GLU A 38 5.16 -7.94 4.52
C GLU A 38 6.14 -7.01 3.80
N VAL A 39 6.02 -5.68 3.98
CA VAL A 39 6.99 -4.73 3.41
C VAL A 39 8.39 -4.98 3.96
N ARG A 40 8.55 -5.21 5.27
CA ARG A 40 9.87 -5.57 5.85
C ARG A 40 10.42 -6.84 5.24
N LYS A 41 9.61 -7.90 5.23
CA LYS A 41 9.98 -9.20 4.68
C LYS A 41 10.47 -9.08 3.24
N LYS A 42 9.75 -8.37 2.37
CA LYS A 42 10.13 -8.18 0.96
C LYS A 42 11.46 -7.45 0.78
N PHE A 43 11.73 -6.42 1.59
CA PHE A 43 13.02 -5.73 1.55
C PHE A 43 14.17 -6.59 2.11
N ASP A 44 13.90 -7.38 3.14
CA ASP A 44 14.88 -8.31 3.71
C ASP A 44 15.21 -9.47 2.76
N GLU A 45 14.19 -10.05 2.11
CA GLU A 45 14.34 -11.09 1.08
C GLU A 45 15.28 -10.62 -0.05
N ASN A 46 15.21 -9.35 -0.45
CA ASN A 46 16.01 -8.80 -1.55
C ASN A 46 17.32 -8.13 -1.10
N ARG A 47 17.66 -8.14 0.19
CA ARG A 47 18.85 -7.45 0.73
C ARG A 47 20.18 -7.91 0.13
N HIS A 48 20.21 -9.14 -0.41
CA HIS A 48 21.40 -9.77 -0.97
C HIS A 48 21.61 -9.47 -2.47
N VAL A 49 20.65 -8.81 -3.13
CA VAL A 49 20.72 -8.45 -4.55
C VAL A 49 21.82 -7.41 -4.77
N LYS A 50 22.70 -7.67 -5.76
CA LYS A 50 23.85 -6.82 -6.11
C LYS A 50 23.88 -6.37 -7.57
N SER A 51 23.06 -6.97 -8.44
CA SER A 51 22.93 -6.52 -9.83
C SER A 51 22.26 -5.15 -9.84
N GLU A 52 22.86 -4.20 -10.54
CA GLU A 52 22.32 -2.84 -10.63
C GLU A 52 20.97 -2.82 -11.36
N GLU A 53 20.82 -3.68 -12.36
CA GLU A 53 19.59 -3.85 -13.15
C GLU A 53 18.46 -4.43 -12.30
N GLU A 54 18.76 -5.44 -11.47
CA GLU A 54 17.78 -6.03 -10.56
C GLU A 54 17.38 -5.03 -9.45
N VAL A 55 18.33 -4.29 -8.89
CA VAL A 55 18.04 -3.24 -7.90
C VAL A 55 17.14 -2.17 -8.50
N LYS A 56 17.38 -1.74 -9.75
CA LYS A 56 16.53 -0.76 -10.43
C LYS A 56 15.10 -1.28 -10.61
N ARG A 57 14.93 -2.52 -11.07
CA ARG A 57 13.60 -3.15 -11.19
C ARG A 57 12.86 -3.21 -9.85
N LEU A 58 13.52 -3.67 -8.79
CA LEU A 58 12.92 -3.72 -7.45
C LEU A 58 12.55 -2.33 -6.89
N LEU A 59 13.32 -1.29 -7.25
CA LEU A 59 12.97 0.08 -6.89
C LEU A 59 11.75 0.60 -7.66
N GLU A 60 11.59 0.21 -8.92
CA GLU A 60 10.39 0.50 -9.72
C GLU A 60 9.16 -0.20 -9.14
N ASP A 61 9.27 -1.50 -8.84
CA ASP A 61 8.20 -2.26 -8.17
C ASP A 61 7.77 -1.61 -6.84
N ALA A 62 8.73 -1.15 -6.03
CA ALA A 62 8.45 -0.46 -4.78
C ALA A 62 7.72 0.88 -5.00
N ARG A 63 8.03 1.61 -6.08
CA ARG A 63 7.34 2.85 -6.44
C ARG A 63 5.91 2.55 -6.89
N GLU A 64 5.71 1.56 -7.75
CA GLU A 64 4.39 1.12 -8.20
C GLU A 64 3.52 0.68 -7.02
N ALA A 65 4.06 -0.16 -6.13
CA ALA A 65 3.36 -0.60 -4.93
C ALA A 65 2.94 0.59 -4.06
N SER A 66 3.81 1.59 -3.88
CA SER A 66 3.47 2.77 -3.09
C SER A 66 2.34 3.61 -3.70
N THR A 67 2.33 3.74 -5.04
CA THR A 67 1.27 4.43 -5.77
C THR A 67 -0.03 3.64 -5.64
N PHE A 68 -0.01 2.34 -5.93
CA PHE A 68 -1.17 1.46 -5.84
C PHE A 68 -1.81 1.51 -4.45
N ILE A 69 -1.02 1.37 -3.38
CA ILE A 69 -1.53 1.43 -2.01
C ILE A 69 -2.17 2.79 -1.72
N SER A 70 -1.59 3.88 -2.23
CA SER A 70 -2.06 5.23 -1.95
C SER A 70 -3.29 5.64 -2.76
N THR A 71 -3.50 5.07 -3.95
CA THR A 71 -4.52 5.54 -4.90
C THR A 71 -5.62 4.51 -5.18
N MET A 72 -5.32 3.22 -5.14
CA MET A 72 -6.26 2.15 -5.53
C MET A 72 -6.94 1.47 -4.35
N ILE A 73 -6.38 1.59 -3.14
CA ILE A 73 -7.00 1.04 -1.93
C ILE A 73 -7.80 2.14 -1.25
N VAL A 74 -9.12 1.94 -1.15
CA VAL A 74 -10.00 2.81 -0.38
C VAL A 74 -10.54 2.03 0.82
N GLN A 75 -10.27 2.53 2.03
CA GLN A 75 -10.74 1.89 3.26
C GLN A 75 -12.21 2.26 3.53
N ALA A 76 -13.07 1.25 3.60
CA ALA A 76 -14.42 1.41 4.12
C ALA A 76 -14.36 1.43 5.66
N GLN A 77 -14.87 2.48 6.29
CA GLN A 77 -15.02 2.54 7.74
C GLN A 77 -16.45 2.21 8.13
N ARG A 78 -16.61 1.33 9.12
CA ARG A 78 -17.92 1.00 9.66
C ARG A 78 -18.43 2.17 10.52
N THR A 79 -19.63 2.65 10.25
CA THR A 79 -20.29 3.70 11.03
C THR A 79 -20.97 3.09 12.25
N ASP A 80 -21.26 3.94 13.25
CA ASP A 80 -21.95 3.54 14.50
C ASP A 80 -23.34 2.93 14.25
N SER A 81 -23.94 3.23 13.10
CA SER A 81 -25.21 2.66 12.62
C SER A 81 -25.08 1.24 12.03
N GLY A 82 -23.86 0.69 11.95
CA GLY A 82 -23.58 -0.62 11.37
C GLY A 82 -23.36 -0.63 9.85
N SER A 83 -23.51 0.51 9.16
CA SER A 83 -23.26 0.68 7.72
C SER A 83 -21.77 0.89 7.43
N PHE A 84 -21.33 0.77 6.18
CA PHE A 84 -19.95 1.07 5.78
C PHE A 84 -19.93 2.40 5.01
N ALA A 85 -19.10 3.34 5.44
CA ALA A 85 -18.85 4.60 4.76
C ALA A 85 -17.46 4.60 4.11
N VAL A 86 -17.42 4.96 2.85
CA VAL A 86 -16.18 5.15 2.09
C VAL A 86 -15.97 6.65 1.92
N LYS A 87 -14.80 7.17 2.33
CA LYS A 87 -14.42 8.56 2.10
C LYS A 87 -13.23 8.62 1.14
N PRO A 88 -13.47 8.62 -0.19
CA PRO A 88 -12.39 8.83 -1.13
C PRO A 88 -11.87 10.28 -1.01
N GLY A 89 -10.60 10.44 -0.63
CA GLY A 89 -9.82 11.67 -0.80
C GLY A 89 -9.49 12.00 -2.27
N MET A 90 -8.92 13.19 -2.50
CA MET A 90 -8.56 13.70 -3.83
C MET A 90 -7.57 12.80 -4.58
N GLU A 91 -6.74 12.06 -3.85
CA GLU A 91 -5.81 11.05 -4.36
C GLU A 91 -6.49 9.84 -5.03
N HIS A 92 -7.80 9.69 -4.88
CA HIS A 92 -8.62 8.66 -5.54
C HIS A 92 -9.47 9.24 -6.68
N ALA A 93 -9.33 10.53 -7.00
CA ALA A 93 -10.09 11.16 -8.08
C ALA A 93 -9.77 10.48 -9.42
N GLY A 94 -10.80 9.95 -10.09
CA GLY A 94 -10.68 9.21 -11.35
C GLY A 94 -10.62 7.68 -11.21
N ALA A 95 -10.60 7.14 -9.99
CA ALA A 95 -10.80 5.70 -9.78
C ALA A 95 -12.29 5.37 -9.86
N THR A 96 -12.67 4.44 -10.74
CA THR A 96 -14.05 3.94 -10.83
C THR A 96 -14.37 3.12 -9.57
N LEU A 97 -15.29 3.62 -8.75
CA LEU A 97 -15.85 2.87 -7.62
C LEU A 97 -17.07 2.09 -8.11
N GLU A 98 -16.89 0.83 -8.47
CA GLU A 98 -18.01 -0.08 -8.66
C GLU A 98 -18.52 -0.53 -7.28
N LEU A 99 -19.63 0.07 -6.83
CA LEU A 99 -20.32 -0.40 -5.63
C LEU A 99 -21.11 -1.67 -6.01
N PRO A 100 -20.82 -2.84 -5.41
CA PRO A 100 -21.64 -4.02 -5.60
C PRO A 100 -23.06 -3.71 -5.10
N SER A 101 -24.06 -4.02 -5.91
CA SER A 101 -25.47 -3.82 -5.56
C SER A 101 -25.84 -4.59 -4.28
N GLU A 102 -26.72 -4.03 -3.44
CA GLU A 102 -27.11 -4.52 -2.11
C GLU A 102 -27.54 -6.01 -2.05
N GLU A 103 -27.88 -6.62 -3.19
CA GLU A 103 -28.27 -8.03 -3.28
C GLU A 103 -27.16 -9.01 -2.87
N VAL A 104 -25.88 -8.64 -3.00
CA VAL A 104 -24.75 -9.49 -2.61
C VAL A 104 -24.55 -9.50 -1.07
N LEU A 105 -24.87 -8.39 -0.40
CA LEU A 105 -24.66 -8.24 1.04
C LEU A 105 -25.67 -9.03 1.89
N LYS A 106 -26.85 -9.37 1.35
CA LYS A 106 -27.87 -10.16 2.06
C LYS A 106 -27.58 -11.67 2.16
N LYS A 107 -26.56 -12.18 1.46
CA LYS A 107 -26.24 -13.63 1.47
C LYS A 107 -25.22 -14.07 2.52
N VAL A 108 -24.69 -13.13 3.33
CA VAL A 108 -23.69 -13.43 4.38
C VAL A 108 -24.22 -13.07 5.77
N GLY A 109 -25.54 -13.09 5.95
CA GLY A 109 -26.22 -12.94 7.24
C GLY A 109 -26.57 -14.29 7.85
#